data_AF-A0ABD1CKF0-F1
#
_entry.id   AF-A0ABD1CKF0-F1
#
_cell.length_a   1.000
_cell.length_b   1.000
_cell.length_c   1.000
_cell.angle_alpha   90.00
_cell.angle_beta   90.00
_cell.angle_gamma   90.00
#
_symmetry.space_group_name_H-M   'P 1'
#
loop_
_entity.id
_entity.type
_entity.pdbx_description
1 polymer ?
#
loop_
_entity_poly.entity_id
_entity_poly.type
_entity_poly.pdbx_seq_one_letter_code
_entity_poly.pdbx_strand_id
1 'polypeptide(L)'
;MKIDKGSGKSALRQVLIRPGAHGRRGKVTKLEVNYIPLMLEKMVSTAYHYDVDIQPMASRKWQRAAFKRFEVEALAGQPIAFDGNKNAYTAKKLKLDHYKKEVVAREDNRDRKFTITMKEAAVVDLQCLKNYMQAGSGNANLVKPMRAIQCLDVVLRTAYELNPRFVK
;
A
#
# COMPACT_ATOMS: atom_id res chain seq x y z
N MET A 1 4.32 5.09 52.11
CA MET A 1 3.63 5.70 50.95
C MET A 1 4.05 4.89 49.72
N LYS A 2 3.13 4.15 49.10
CA LYS A 2 3.45 3.26 47.97
C LYS A 2 3.80 4.11 46.75
N ILE A 3 5.00 3.93 46.21
CA ILE A 3 5.39 4.50 44.91
C ILE A 3 4.69 3.66 43.85
N ASP A 4 3.69 4.25 43.22
CA ASP A 4 2.97 3.61 42.13
C ASP A 4 3.91 3.50 40.92
N LYS A 5 4.28 2.28 40.56
CA LYS A 5 5.05 1.99 39.36
C LYS A 5 4.11 2.11 38.17
N GLY A 6 3.95 3.34 37.70
CA GLY A 6 3.22 3.67 36.48
C GLY A 6 3.76 2.87 35.29
N SER A 7 2.95 1.89 34.87
CA SER A 7 2.99 1.18 33.60
C SER A 7 3.53 2.06 32.47
N GLY A 8 4.66 1.64 31.89
CA GLY A 8 5.28 2.26 30.72
C GLY A 8 4.37 2.16 29.49
N LYS A 9 3.43 3.09 29.36
CA LYS A 9 2.79 3.38 28.07
C LYS A 9 3.69 4.38 27.37
N SER A 10 4.36 3.94 26.30
CA SER A 10 4.96 4.84 25.32
C SER A 10 3.84 5.67 24.71
N ALA A 11 3.50 6.78 25.36
CA ALA A 11 2.57 7.76 24.85
C ALA A 11 3.30 8.50 23.74
N LEU A 12 3.14 8.03 22.50
CA LEU A 12 3.55 8.77 21.32
C LEU A 12 2.96 10.17 21.43
N ARG A 13 3.82 11.18 21.63
CA ARG A 13 3.39 12.57 21.74
C ARG A 13 2.72 12.96 20.43
N GLN A 14 1.53 13.54 20.50
CA GLN A 14 0.82 14.04 19.34
C GLN A 14 1.67 15.12 18.66
N VAL A 15 1.78 15.04 17.32
CA VAL A 15 2.51 16.05 16.54
C VAL A 15 1.80 17.39 16.72
N LEU A 16 2.54 18.39 17.18
CA LEU A 16 2.02 19.75 17.33
C LEU A 16 1.77 20.32 15.94
N ILE A 17 0.50 20.41 15.56
CA ILE A 17 0.06 21.16 14.38
C ILE A 17 -0.21 22.59 14.85
N ARG A 18 0.12 23.58 14.02
CA ARG A 18 -0.24 24.99 14.26
C ARG A 18 -1.30 25.42 13.25
N PRO A 19 -2.60 25.15 13.49
CA PRO A 19 -3.66 25.52 12.57
C PRO A 19 -3.63 27.04 12.30
N GLY A 20 -3.77 27.43 11.04
CA GLY A 20 -3.87 28.85 10.65
C GLY A 20 -2.57 29.68 10.73
N ALA A 21 -1.46 29.12 11.20
CA ALA A 21 -0.18 29.83 11.27
C ALA A 21 0.68 29.58 10.02
N HIS A 22 0.21 30.02 8.86
CA HIS A 22 1.06 30.13 7.68
C HIS A 22 1.96 31.37 7.81
N GLY A 23 3.21 31.27 7.34
CA GLY A 23 4.13 32.40 7.30
C GLY A 23 3.56 33.54 6.45
N ARG A 24 3.58 34.78 6.98
CA ARG A 24 3.06 35.98 6.30
C ARG A 24 4.14 36.95 5.82
N ARG A 25 5.41 36.68 6.14
CA ARG A 25 6.54 37.54 5.79
C ARG A 25 7.06 37.19 4.40
N GLY A 26 7.46 38.20 3.63
CA GLY A 26 8.02 38.04 2.29
C GLY A 26 7.04 38.42 1.18
N LYS A 27 7.53 38.39 -0.06
CA LYS A 27 6.72 38.65 -1.26
C LYS A 27 6.12 37.35 -1.78
N VAL A 28 4.83 37.36 -2.12
CA VAL A 28 4.15 36.20 -2.72
C VAL A 28 4.74 35.93 -4.09
N THR A 29 5.14 34.68 -4.34
CA THR A 29 5.72 34.21 -5.59
C THR A 29 5.05 32.91 -6.01
N LYS A 30 4.78 32.75 -7.30
CA LYS A 30 4.27 31.49 -7.86
C LYS A 30 5.40 30.47 -7.94
N LEU A 31 5.14 29.26 -7.47
CA LEU A 31 6.08 28.15 -7.52
C LEU A 31 5.44 26.99 -8.26
N GLU A 32 6.26 26.31 -9.04
CA GLU A 32 5.92 24.98 -9.58
C GLU A 32 6.58 23.93 -8.71
N VAL A 33 5.90 22.81 -8.50
CA VAL A 33 6.37 21.71 -7.66
C VAL A 33 6.20 20.39 -8.40
N ASN A 34 7.06 19.43 -8.11
CA ASN A 34 6.95 18.07 -8.65
C ASN A 34 5.92 17.24 -7.86
N TYR A 35 4.69 17.73 -7.80
CA TYR A 35 3.55 17.04 -7.18
C TYR A 35 2.44 16.90 -8.22
N ILE A 36 2.08 15.66 -8.51
CA ILE A 36 0.98 15.35 -9.43
C ILE A 36 -0.28 15.12 -8.58
N PRO A 37 -1.33 15.94 -8.74
CA PRO A 37 -2.55 15.76 -7.96
C PRO A 37 -3.26 14.46 -8.38
N LEU A 38 -3.62 13.64 -7.39
CA LEU A 38 -4.42 12.44 -7.62
C LEU A 38 -5.91 12.80 -7.64
N MET A 39 -6.63 12.33 -8.67
CA MET A 39 -8.08 12.50 -8.79
C MET A 39 -8.83 11.52 -7.88
N LEU A 40 -8.80 11.76 -6.56
CA LEU A 40 -9.41 10.87 -5.56
C LEU A 40 -10.92 10.68 -5.80
N GLU A 41 -11.62 11.67 -6.34
CA GLU A 41 -13.05 11.61 -6.67
C GLU A 41 -13.41 10.42 -7.56
N LYS A 42 -12.54 10.10 -8.53
CA LYS A 42 -12.72 9.01 -9.52
C LYS A 42 -12.21 7.65 -9.02
N MET A 43 -11.68 7.57 -7.80
CA MET A 43 -11.18 6.34 -7.21
C MET A 43 -12.32 5.46 -6.72
N VAL A 44 -12.13 4.13 -6.81
CA VAL A 44 -13.03 3.15 -6.19
C VAL A 44 -13.12 3.37 -4.68
N SER A 45 -14.26 3.05 -4.08
CA SER A 45 -14.48 3.24 -2.64
C SER A 45 -13.73 2.24 -1.78
N THR A 46 -13.42 1.07 -2.33
CA THR A 46 -13.01 -0.10 -1.54
C THR A 46 -11.96 -0.89 -2.29
N ALA A 47 -10.96 -1.38 -1.56
CA ALA A 47 -9.99 -2.36 -2.05
C ALA A 47 -9.96 -3.57 -1.12
N TYR A 48 -9.52 -4.71 -1.63
CA TYR A 48 -9.41 -5.97 -0.88
C TYR A 48 -7.94 -6.27 -0.66
N HIS A 49 -7.54 -6.41 0.60
CA HIS A 49 -6.17 -6.71 1.02
C HIS A 49 -6.02 -8.21 1.25
N TYR A 50 -4.97 -8.78 0.68
CA TYR A 50 -4.58 -10.17 0.80
C TYR A 50 -3.19 -10.28 1.44
N ASP A 51 -3.05 -11.22 2.37
CA ASP A 51 -1.76 -11.65 2.88
C ASP A 51 -1.19 -12.70 1.91
N VAL A 52 0.05 -12.49 1.48
CA VAL A 52 0.80 -13.37 0.60
C VAL A 52 1.97 -13.97 1.36
N ASP A 53 2.11 -15.29 1.28
CA ASP A 53 3.28 -16.03 1.74
C ASP A 53 3.93 -16.76 0.56
N ILE A 54 5.24 -16.57 0.38
CA ILE A 54 6.02 -17.12 -0.73
C ILE A 54 7.18 -17.92 -0.13
N GLN A 55 7.18 -19.23 -0.38
CA GLN A 55 8.21 -20.14 0.09
C GLN A 55 8.96 -20.79 -1.08
N PRO A 56 10.30 -20.92 -1.02
CA PRO A 56 11.17 -20.42 0.05
C PRO A 56 11.33 -18.89 0.01
N MET A 57 11.70 -18.28 1.15
CA MET A 57 12.00 -16.85 1.21
C MET A 57 13.16 -16.49 0.27
N ALA A 58 12.97 -15.45 -0.53
CA ALA A 58 13.92 -14.99 -1.54
C ALA A 58 13.97 -13.46 -1.60
N SER A 59 14.82 -12.91 -2.48
CA SER A 59 14.87 -11.47 -2.70
C SER A 59 13.56 -10.95 -3.29
N ARG A 60 13.26 -9.65 -3.09
CA ARG A 60 12.04 -9.02 -3.64
C ARG A 60 11.90 -9.20 -5.15
N LYS A 61 13.00 -9.21 -5.90
CA LYS A 61 13.00 -9.48 -7.36
C LYS A 61 12.38 -10.85 -7.66
N TRP A 62 12.85 -11.90 -6.96
CA TRP A 62 12.32 -13.26 -7.10
C TRP A 62 10.88 -13.39 -6.60
N GLN A 63 10.55 -12.76 -5.46
CA GLN A 63 9.18 -12.78 -4.92
C GLN A 63 8.18 -12.16 -5.90
N ARG A 64 8.52 -11.02 -6.52
CA ARG A 64 7.70 -10.39 -7.55
C ARG A 64 7.56 -11.26 -8.80
N ALA A 65 8.67 -11.87 -9.26
CA ALA A 65 8.65 -12.76 -10.42
C ALA A 65 7.76 -13.99 -10.19
N ALA A 66 7.85 -14.60 -9.00
CA ALA A 66 7.00 -15.71 -8.61
C ALA A 66 5.52 -15.30 -8.51
N PHE A 67 5.24 -14.16 -7.87
CA PHE A 67 3.87 -13.66 -7.75
C PHE A 67 3.24 -13.33 -9.12
N LYS A 68 4.02 -12.82 -10.07
CA LYS A 68 3.53 -12.59 -11.44
C LYS A 68 3.14 -13.88 -12.17
N ARG A 69 3.84 -14.99 -11.91
CA ARG A 69 3.44 -16.31 -12.44
C ARG A 69 2.16 -16.80 -11.77
N PHE A 70 2.06 -16.61 -10.46
CA PHE A 70 0.87 -16.93 -9.70
C PHE A 70 -0.37 -16.16 -10.14
N GLU A 71 -0.25 -14.87 -10.44
CA GLU A 71 -1.34 -14.06 -11.00
C GLU A 71 -1.91 -14.67 -12.29
N VAL A 72 -1.04 -15.09 -13.21
CA VAL A 72 -1.45 -15.71 -14.47
C VAL A 72 -2.06 -17.10 -14.25
N GLU A 73 -1.40 -17.94 -13.45
CA GLU A 73 -1.76 -19.35 -13.30
C GLU A 73 -2.91 -19.62 -12.32
N ALA A 74 -3.04 -18.83 -11.25
CA ALA A 74 -4.02 -19.04 -10.18
C ALA A 74 -5.16 -18.02 -10.22
N LEU A 75 -4.90 -16.78 -10.67
CA LEU A 75 -5.89 -15.70 -10.69
C LEU A 75 -6.46 -15.41 -12.09
N ALA A 76 -6.12 -16.24 -13.08
CA ALA A 76 -6.50 -16.07 -14.48
C ALA A 76 -6.18 -14.65 -15.03
N GLY A 77 -5.08 -14.05 -14.55
CA GLY A 77 -4.65 -12.72 -14.96
C GLY A 77 -5.51 -11.57 -14.41
N GLN A 78 -6.28 -11.78 -13.34
CA GLN A 78 -6.98 -10.68 -12.68
C GLN A 78 -5.97 -9.69 -12.07
N PRO A 79 -6.14 -8.37 -12.33
CA PRO A 79 -5.16 -7.37 -11.92
C PRO A 79 -5.06 -7.29 -10.40
N ILE A 80 -3.85 -7.51 -9.90
CA ILE A 80 -3.52 -7.48 -8.48
C ILE A 80 -2.22 -6.71 -8.26
N ALA A 81 -2.23 -5.78 -7.30
CA ALA A 81 -1.04 -5.03 -6.92
C ALA A 81 -0.32 -5.76 -5.78
N PHE A 82 1.00 -5.91 -5.85
CA PHE A 82 1.78 -6.62 -4.85
C PHE A 82 2.99 -5.79 -4.40
N ASP A 83 3.19 -5.69 -3.09
CA ASP A 83 4.28 -4.92 -2.51
C ASP A 83 5.66 -5.55 -2.69
N GLY A 84 5.70 -6.80 -3.16
CA GLY A 84 6.93 -7.57 -3.34
C GLY A 84 7.35 -8.35 -2.10
N ASN A 85 6.49 -8.46 -1.09
CA ASN A 85 6.75 -9.19 0.14
C ASN A 85 5.49 -9.94 0.64
N LYS A 86 4.56 -9.26 1.30
CA LYS A 86 3.42 -9.89 1.99
C LYS A 86 2.06 -9.29 1.68
N ASN A 87 1.99 -8.10 1.09
CA ASN A 87 0.72 -7.38 0.93
C ASN A 87 0.34 -7.32 -0.54
N ALA A 88 -0.84 -7.83 -0.87
CA ALA A 88 -1.45 -7.68 -2.18
C ALA A 88 -2.82 -7.02 -2.11
N TYR A 89 -3.21 -6.29 -3.16
CA TYR A 89 -4.45 -5.53 -3.21
C TYR A 89 -5.18 -5.69 -4.55
N THR A 90 -6.50 -5.80 -4.50
CA THR A 90 -7.37 -5.79 -5.70
C THR A 90 -8.50 -4.77 -5.55
N ALA A 91 -9.00 -4.26 -6.68
CA ALA A 91 -10.18 -3.38 -6.69
C ALA A 91 -11.51 -4.16 -6.59
N LYS A 92 -11.51 -5.45 -6.98
CA LYS A 92 -12.68 -6.34 -6.93
C LYS A 92 -12.36 -7.55 -6.07
N LYS A 93 -13.34 -8.00 -5.29
CA LYS A 93 -13.19 -9.18 -4.45
C LYS A 93 -12.92 -10.41 -5.32
N LEU A 94 -11.87 -11.14 -4.99
CA LEU A 94 -11.57 -12.42 -5.59
C LEU A 94 -12.55 -13.49 -5.09
N LYS A 95 -12.98 -14.42 -5.94
CA LYS A 95 -14.06 -15.40 -5.64
C LYS A 95 -13.62 -16.63 -4.83
N LEU A 96 -12.38 -16.67 -4.32
CA LEU A 96 -11.86 -17.82 -3.58
C LEU A 96 -11.22 -17.35 -2.27
N ASP A 97 -11.50 -18.07 -1.19
CA ASP A 97 -11.05 -17.71 0.16
C ASP A 97 -9.56 -18.02 0.39
N HIS A 98 -9.04 -19.03 -0.30
CA HIS A 98 -7.66 -19.47 -0.17
C HIS A 98 -7.07 -19.87 -1.51
N TYR A 99 -5.97 -19.25 -1.89
CA TYR A 99 -5.21 -19.62 -3.08
C TYR A 99 -3.88 -20.21 -2.66
N LYS A 100 -3.62 -21.45 -3.07
CA LYS A 100 -2.30 -22.08 -2.91
C LYS A 100 -1.87 -22.70 -4.22
N LYS A 101 -0.70 -22.33 -4.72
CA LYS A 101 -0.20 -22.81 -6.01
C LYS A 101 1.32 -22.86 -6.01
N GLU A 102 1.85 -23.90 -6.63
CA GLU A 102 3.27 -23.96 -6.97
C GLU A 102 3.49 -23.35 -8.35
N VAL A 103 4.49 -22.49 -8.46
CA VAL A 103 4.84 -21.79 -9.70
C VAL A 103 6.34 -21.88 -9.95
N VAL A 104 6.73 -21.78 -11.22
CA VAL A 104 8.13 -21.67 -11.63
C VAL A 104 8.40 -20.25 -12.12
N ALA A 105 9.14 -19.49 -11.32
CA ALA A 105 9.59 -18.15 -11.70
C ALA A 105 10.89 -18.26 -12.51
N ARG A 106 11.04 -17.41 -13.52
CA ARG A 106 12.26 -17.28 -14.32
C ARG A 106 12.81 -15.86 -14.22
N GLU A 107 14.05 -15.73 -13.79
CA GLU A 107 14.80 -14.47 -13.70
C GLU A 107 16.26 -14.72 -14.08
N ASP A 108 16.85 -13.81 -14.86
CA ASP A 108 18.25 -13.89 -15.31
C ASP A 108 18.65 -15.28 -15.88
N ASN A 109 17.76 -15.88 -16.68
CA ASN A 109 17.89 -17.24 -17.25
C ASN A 109 17.99 -18.39 -16.24
N ARG A 110 17.58 -18.16 -14.99
CA ARG A 110 17.46 -19.20 -13.97
C ARG A 110 16.00 -19.44 -13.66
N ASP A 111 15.67 -20.70 -13.40
CA ASP A 111 14.34 -21.10 -12.96
C ASP A 111 14.36 -21.46 -11.48
N ARG A 112 13.34 -21.03 -10.74
CA ARG A 112 13.15 -21.40 -9.32
C ARG A 112 11.69 -21.70 -9.05
N LYS A 113 11.47 -22.77 -8.29
CA LYS A 113 10.14 -23.17 -7.83
C LYS A 113 9.77 -22.43 -6.55
N PHE A 114 8.53 -21.97 -6.47
CA PHE A 114 7.96 -21.35 -5.29
C PHE A 114 6.58 -21.90 -5.02
N THR A 115 6.25 -22.06 -3.73
CA THR A 115 4.88 -22.27 -3.26
C THR A 115 4.35 -20.93 -2.77
N ILE A 116 3.26 -20.47 -3.37
CA ILE A 116 2.61 -19.21 -3.02
C ILE A 116 1.27 -19.51 -2.38
N THR A 117 1.03 -18.90 -1.23
CA THR A 117 -0.23 -18.96 -0.50
C THR A 117 -0.77 -17.54 -0.35
N MET A 118 -2.05 -17.33 -0.65
CA MET A 118 -2.71 -16.03 -0.54
C MET A 118 -4.08 -16.17 0.12
N LYS A 119 -4.36 -15.31 1.10
CA LYS A 119 -5.62 -15.28 1.87
C LYS A 119 -6.14 -13.86 2.01
N GLU A 120 -7.47 -13.67 2.01
CA GLU A 120 -8.08 -12.37 2.31
C GLU A 120 -7.75 -11.98 3.77
N ALA A 121 -7.22 -10.78 3.96
CA ALA A 121 -6.79 -10.26 5.25
C ALA A 121 -7.71 -9.13 5.74
N ALA A 122 -8.14 -8.24 4.85
CA ALA A 122 -9.04 -7.15 5.20
C ALA A 122 -9.70 -6.51 3.98
N VAL A 123 -10.79 -5.77 4.23
CA VAL A 123 -11.35 -4.80 3.30
C VAL A 123 -10.84 -3.40 3.68
N VAL A 124 -10.27 -2.68 2.72
CA VAL A 124 -9.71 -1.34 2.89
C VAL A 124 -10.71 -0.32 2.35
N ASP A 125 -11.23 0.54 3.23
CA ASP A 125 -12.00 1.72 2.83
C ASP A 125 -11.04 2.79 2.28
N LEU A 126 -11.24 3.17 1.03
CA LEU A 126 -10.49 4.23 0.36
C LEU A 126 -11.23 5.58 0.38
N GLN A 127 -12.52 5.62 0.74
CA GLN A 127 -13.26 6.88 0.88
C GLN A 127 -12.71 7.72 2.03
N CYS A 128 -12.14 7.09 3.06
CA CYS A 128 -11.45 7.77 4.14
C CYS A 128 -10.34 8.74 3.66
N LEU A 129 -9.73 8.51 2.49
CA LEU A 129 -8.76 9.43 1.89
C LEU A 129 -9.41 10.75 1.46
N LYS A 130 -10.62 10.69 0.90
CA LYS A 130 -11.38 11.90 0.50
C LYS A 130 -11.72 12.73 1.74
N ASN A 131 -12.27 12.07 2.75
CA ASN A 131 -12.66 12.71 4.01
C ASN A 131 -11.44 13.34 4.71
N TYR A 132 -10.30 12.65 4.71
CA TYR A 132 -9.06 13.16 5.28
C TYR A 132 -8.55 14.40 4.53
N MET A 133 -8.59 14.40 3.19
CA MET A 133 -8.17 15.56 2.40
C MET A 133 -9.11 16.76 2.55
N GLN A 134 -10.43 16.53 2.65
CA GLN A 134 -11.44 17.59 2.82
C GLN A 134 -11.41 18.21 4.23
N ALA A 135 -11.15 17.42 5.26
CA ALA A 135 -11.04 17.92 6.63
C ALA A 135 -9.84 18.86 6.83
N GLY A 136 -8.82 18.75 5.99
CA GLY A 136 -7.62 19.60 6.00
C GLY A 136 -6.76 19.46 7.26
N SER A 137 -5.65 20.21 7.32
CA SER A 137 -4.74 20.25 8.49
C SER A 137 -5.35 20.90 9.75
N GLY A 138 -6.62 21.32 9.71
CA GLY A 138 -7.30 21.96 10.84
C GLY A 138 -7.80 20.98 11.90
N ASN A 139 -8.00 19.71 11.55
CA ASN A 139 -8.53 18.71 12.47
C ASN A 139 -7.41 17.84 13.04
N ALA A 140 -6.74 18.34 14.09
CA ALA A 140 -5.60 17.69 14.74
C ALA A 140 -5.91 16.29 15.33
N ASN A 141 -7.18 15.92 15.42
CA ASN A 141 -7.66 14.63 15.92
C ASN A 141 -7.91 13.61 14.82
N LEU A 142 -7.75 13.97 13.54
CA LEU A 142 -7.99 13.06 12.45
C LEU A 142 -6.79 12.12 12.25
N VAL A 143 -7.01 10.83 12.54
CA VAL A 143 -5.99 9.80 12.36
C VAL A 143 -5.71 9.61 10.88
N LYS A 144 -4.44 9.71 10.49
CA LYS A 144 -4.01 9.49 9.10
C LYS A 144 -4.40 8.07 8.67
N PRO A 145 -5.13 7.88 7.54
CA PRO A 145 -5.60 6.58 7.09
C PRO A 145 -4.46 5.77 6.46
N MET A 146 -3.55 5.27 7.30
CA MET A 146 -2.30 4.62 6.86
C MET A 146 -2.52 3.41 5.96
N ARG A 147 -3.56 2.60 6.20
CA ARG A 147 -3.89 1.42 5.38
C ARG A 147 -4.28 1.81 3.95
N ALA A 148 -5.13 2.83 3.80
CA ALA A 148 -5.54 3.32 2.49
C ALA A 148 -4.37 3.97 1.73
N ILE A 149 -3.52 4.71 2.44
CA ILE A 149 -2.29 5.28 1.86
C ILE A 149 -1.33 4.19 1.40
N GLN A 150 -1.13 3.15 2.20
CA GLN A 150 -0.29 2.01 1.84
C GLN A 150 -0.84 1.26 0.63
N CYS A 151 -2.16 1.03 0.57
CA CYS A 151 -2.81 0.44 -0.59
C CYS A 151 -2.51 1.25 -1.87
N LEU A 152 -2.62 2.58 -1.79
CA LEU A 152 -2.36 3.45 -2.94
C LEU A 152 -0.87 3.45 -3.34
N ASP A 153 0.05 3.47 -2.37
CA ASP A 153 1.50 3.35 -2.64
C ASP A 153 1.83 2.07 -3.39
N VAL A 154 1.28 0.93 -2.95
CA VAL A 154 1.51 -0.37 -3.58
C VAL A 154 0.95 -0.38 -5.00
N VAL A 155 -0.29 0.08 -5.21
CA VAL A 155 -0.91 0.12 -6.54
C VAL A 155 -0.11 0.99 -7.52
N LEU A 156 0.25 2.21 -7.13
CA LEU A 156 0.99 3.13 -7.99
C LEU A 156 2.40 2.60 -8.31
N ARG A 157 3.06 2.00 -7.31
CA ARG A 157 4.38 1.39 -7.50
C ARG A 157 4.33 0.16 -8.41
N THR A 158 3.33 -0.71 -8.26
CA THR A 158 3.18 -1.90 -9.12
C THR A 158 2.94 -1.49 -10.58
N ALA A 159 2.15 -0.44 -10.84
CA ALA A 159 1.92 0.06 -12.20
C ALA A 159 3.23 0.51 -12.88
N TYR A 160 4.16 1.11 -12.12
CA TYR A 160 5.49 1.46 -12.60
C TYR A 160 6.34 0.22 -12.89
N GLU A 161 6.41 -0.72 -11.94
CA GLU A 161 7.27 -1.91 -12.03
C GLU A 161 6.90 -2.85 -13.20
N LEU A 162 5.62 -2.87 -13.59
CA LEU A 162 5.11 -3.72 -14.66
C LEU A 162 5.23 -3.11 -16.06
N ASN A 163 5.63 -1.84 -16.18
CA ASN A 163 5.68 -1.16 -17.48
C ASN A 163 7.06 -1.31 -18.14
N PRO A 164 7.18 -2.07 -19.25
CA PRO A 164 8.46 -2.30 -19.92
C PRO A 164 9.01 -1.06 -20.64
N ARG A 165 8.21 0.01 -20.77
CA ARG A 165 8.61 1.27 -21.43
C ARG A 165 9.22 2.28 -20.47
N PHE A 166 9.20 2.03 -19.16
CA PHE A 166 9.89 2.88 -18.20
C PHE A 166 11.33 2.40 -18.02
N VAL A 167 12.28 3.30 -18.25
CA VAL A 167 13.70 3.06 -18.00
C VAL A 167 13.88 2.91 -16.48
N LYS A 168 14.47 1.78 -16.06
CA LYS A 168 14.80 1.50 -14.67
C LYS A 168 16.03 2.26 -14.21
#